data_AF-A0A3B6B5T4-F1
#
_entry.id   AF-A0A3B6B5T4-F1
#
_cell.length_a   1.000
_cell.length_b   1.000
_cell.length_c   1.000
_cell.angle_alpha   90.00
_cell.angle_beta   90.00
_cell.angle_gamma   90.00
#
_symmetry.space_group_name_H-M   'P 1'
#
loop_
_entity.id
_entity.type
_entity.pdbx_description
1 polymer ?
#
loop_
_entity_poly.entity_id
_entity_poly.type
_entity_poly.pdbx_seq_one_letter_code
_entity_poly.pdbx_strand_id
1 'polypeptide(L)'
;MLGHLAGLVKVRVTRGVNLAIRDLRSSDPYVVVRMGKQDVFDKDTFFDDPMGNAELDIGPLVEAATMRIQLQGVADGTVVKKLVPNRQNCLAEESAVYLSEGTVKQDVVLRLRNVECGEVELQLQWIDIPGSKGASGF
;
A
#
# COMPACT_ATOMS: atom_id res chain seq x y z
N MET A 1 6.83 -18.05 -18.58
CA MET A 1 7.01 -16.68 -18.03
C MET A 1 6.14 -16.40 -16.78
N LEU A 2 4.99 -17.07 -16.60
CA LEU A 2 4.08 -16.90 -15.44
C LEU A 2 4.49 -17.58 -14.10
N GLY A 3 5.58 -18.36 -14.08
CA GLY A 3 5.91 -19.22 -12.93
C GLY A 3 6.56 -18.56 -11.70
N HIS A 4 6.77 -17.24 -11.71
CA HIS A 4 7.49 -16.50 -10.64
C HIS A 4 6.65 -15.43 -9.92
N LEU A 5 5.42 -15.17 -10.34
CA LEU A 5 4.56 -14.19 -9.66
C LEU A 5 3.77 -14.88 -8.55
N ALA A 6 3.69 -14.26 -7.38
CA ALA A 6 2.86 -14.75 -6.28
C ALA A 6 1.41 -14.20 -6.34
N GLY A 7 1.26 -12.98 -6.86
CA GLY A 7 -0.01 -12.26 -6.99
C GLY A 7 0.26 -10.83 -7.44
N LEU A 8 -0.77 -9.99 -7.46
CA LEU A 8 -0.65 -8.54 -7.64
C LEU A 8 -1.09 -7.82 -6.37
N VAL A 9 -0.46 -6.68 -6.09
CA VAL A 9 -0.94 -5.73 -5.10
C VAL A 9 -1.52 -4.54 -5.83
N LYS A 10 -2.82 -4.32 -5.69
CA LYS A 10 -3.45 -3.09 -6.15
C LYS A 10 -3.23 -2.02 -5.10
N VAL A 11 -2.50 -0.98 -5.49
CA VAL A 11 -2.28 0.21 -4.66
C VAL A 11 -3.28 1.28 -5.10
N ARG A 12 -4.23 1.62 -4.23
CA ARG A 12 -5.13 2.75 -4.44
C ARG A 12 -4.60 3.94 -3.63
N VAL A 13 -4.02 4.91 -4.33
CA VAL A 13 -3.73 6.23 -3.72
C VAL A 13 -5.06 6.96 -3.55
N THR A 14 -5.47 7.20 -2.30
CA THR A 14 -6.77 7.81 -2.00
C THR A 14 -6.68 9.33 -1.99
N ARG A 15 -5.74 9.89 -1.25
CA ARG A 15 -5.46 11.34 -1.21
C ARG A 15 -4.12 11.65 -0.52
N GLY A 16 -3.60 12.85 -0.78
CA GLY A 16 -2.61 13.50 0.08
C GLY A 16 -3.29 14.45 1.08
N VAL A 17 -2.74 14.58 2.28
CA VAL A 17 -3.25 15.43 3.36
C VAL A 17 -2.15 16.36 3.85
N ASN A 18 -2.43 17.66 3.90
CA ASN A 18 -1.50 18.70 4.36
C ASN A 18 -0.09 18.57 3.77
N LEU A 19 -0.02 18.35 2.45
CA LEU A 19 1.24 18.22 1.73
C LEU A 19 1.99 19.56 1.71
N ALA A 20 3.32 19.47 1.60
CA ALA A 20 4.18 20.64 1.45
C ALA A 20 3.78 21.52 0.25
N ILE A 21 3.92 22.83 0.43
CA ILE A 21 3.77 23.82 -0.63
C ILE A 21 5.12 23.98 -1.31
N ARG A 22 5.17 23.83 -2.64
CA ARG A 22 6.40 23.95 -3.43
C ARG A 22 6.37 25.10 -4.45
N ASP A 23 5.18 25.58 -4.82
CA ASP A 23 5.03 26.81 -5.61
C ASP A 23 4.64 28.02 -4.75
N LEU A 24 4.38 29.16 -5.40
CA LEU A 24 4.02 30.43 -4.75
C LEU A 24 2.87 30.30 -3.73
N ARG A 25 1.91 29.40 -3.97
CA ARG A 25 0.69 29.23 -3.15
C ARG A 25 0.16 27.80 -3.05
N SER A 26 0.63 26.87 -3.89
CA SER A 26 0.12 25.50 -3.98
C SER A 26 1.22 24.55 -4.47
N SER A 27 0.86 23.30 -4.73
CA SER A 27 1.71 22.30 -5.40
C SER A 27 0.83 21.48 -6.34
N ASP A 28 1.42 20.85 -7.35
CA ASP A 28 0.76 19.88 -8.24
C ASP A 28 1.27 18.45 -7.96
N PRO A 29 0.94 17.86 -6.79
CA PRO A 29 1.58 16.64 -6.32
C PRO A 29 1.20 15.41 -7.15
N TYR A 30 2.20 14.60 -7.47
CA TYR A 30 2.03 13.23 -7.96
C TYR A 30 2.73 12.21 -7.04
N VAL A 31 2.31 10.95 -7.14
CA VAL A 31 2.91 9.85 -6.36
C VAL A 31 3.63 8.89 -7.30
N VAL A 32 4.86 8.53 -6.92
CA VAL A 32 5.60 7.45 -7.56
C VAL A 32 5.63 6.26 -6.62
N VAL A 33 5.10 5.12 -7.07
CA VAL A 33 5.14 3.87 -6.31
C VAL A 33 6.23 2.98 -6.87
N ARG A 34 7.13 2.51 -6.00
CA ARG A 34 8.26 1.65 -6.37
C ARG A 34 8.25 0.36 -5.58
N MET A 35 8.43 -0.77 -6.28
CA MET A 35 8.58 -2.09 -5.67
C MET A 35 9.66 -2.88 -6.41
N GLY A 36 10.86 -2.96 -5.79
CA GLY A 36 12.01 -3.58 -6.43
C GLY A 36 12.44 -2.83 -7.70
N LYS A 37 12.26 -3.46 -8.88
CA LYS A 37 12.56 -2.85 -10.20
C LYS A 37 11.33 -2.28 -10.90
N GLN A 38 10.17 -2.31 -10.25
CA GLN A 38 8.91 -1.79 -10.81
C GLN A 38 8.68 -0.37 -10.30
N ASP A 39 8.56 0.57 -11.24
CA ASP A 39 8.22 1.96 -10.96
C ASP A 39 6.92 2.30 -11.70
N VAL A 40 5.94 2.86 -10.98
CA VAL A 40 4.66 3.32 -11.53
C VAL A 40 4.51 4.81 -11.21
N PHE A 41 4.19 5.59 -12.24
CA PHE A 41 4.05 7.04 -12.19
C PHE A 41 2.61 7.43 -12.52
N ASP A 42 2.13 8.51 -11.91
CA ASP A 42 0.97 9.21 -12.45
C ASP A 42 1.35 9.93 -13.75
N LYS A 43 0.38 10.11 -14.65
CA LYS A 43 0.59 10.50 -16.05
C LYS A 43 1.10 11.94 -16.21
N ASP A 44 0.92 12.78 -15.20
CA ASP A 44 1.30 14.19 -15.25
C ASP A 44 2.75 14.34 -14.76
N THR A 45 3.70 14.27 -15.70
CA THR A 45 5.13 14.43 -15.40
C THR A 45 5.61 15.80 -15.88
N PHE A 46 5.53 16.80 -15.00
CA PHE A 46 6.36 18.00 -15.07
C PHE A 46 7.33 17.97 -13.87
N PHE A 47 8.52 18.55 -14.03
CA PHE A 47 9.61 18.42 -13.07
C PHE A 47 9.34 19.22 -11.79
N ASP A 48 8.88 18.54 -10.73
CA ASP A 48 8.63 19.17 -9.42
C ASP A 48 9.68 18.84 -8.36
N ASP A 49 9.79 19.77 -7.41
CA ASP A 49 10.56 19.62 -6.18
C ASP A 49 10.07 18.40 -5.36
N PRO A 50 10.97 17.64 -4.72
CA PRO A 50 10.56 16.53 -3.86
C PRO A 50 9.59 16.96 -2.75
N MET A 51 8.46 16.25 -2.67
CA MET A 51 7.41 16.46 -1.65
C MET A 51 7.44 15.42 -0.54
N GLY A 52 8.60 14.77 -0.34
CA GLY A 52 8.83 13.75 0.68
C GLY A 52 8.66 12.32 0.18
N ASN A 53 8.99 11.36 1.04
CA ASN A 53 8.92 9.93 0.72
C ASN A 53 8.51 9.10 1.93
N ALA A 54 7.91 7.93 1.68
CA ALA A 54 7.56 6.96 2.71
C ALA A 54 7.78 5.53 2.20
N GLU A 55 7.96 4.61 3.13
CA GLU A 55 8.13 3.18 2.87
C GLU A 55 7.15 2.40 3.73
N LEU A 56 6.65 1.30 3.16
CA LEU A 56 5.69 0.40 3.78
C LEU A 56 6.14 -1.04 3.55
N ASP A 57 6.20 -1.81 4.65
CA ASP A 57 6.38 -3.26 4.57
C ASP A 57 5.03 -3.93 4.20
N ILE A 58 5.02 -4.66 3.10
CA ILE A 58 3.85 -5.41 2.62
C ILE A 58 3.82 -6.85 3.11
N GLY A 59 4.85 -7.33 3.82
CA GLY A 59 4.92 -8.68 4.37
C GLY A 59 3.64 -9.10 5.10
N PRO A 60 3.10 -8.27 6.01
CA PRO A 60 1.83 -8.54 6.71
C PRO A 60 0.63 -8.75 5.78
N LEU A 61 0.56 -8.03 4.64
CA LEU A 61 -0.49 -8.23 3.63
C LEU A 61 -0.32 -9.57 2.92
N VAL A 62 0.91 -9.91 2.54
CA VAL A 62 1.24 -11.16 1.82
C VAL A 62 1.02 -12.39 2.70
N GLU A 63 1.39 -12.31 3.98
CA GLU A 63 1.11 -13.35 4.99
C GLU A 63 -0.39 -13.63 5.09
N ALA A 64 -1.20 -12.58 5.26
CA ALA A 64 -2.64 -12.69 5.33
C ALA A 64 -3.25 -13.24 4.02
N ALA A 65 -2.72 -12.84 2.85
CA ALA A 65 -3.13 -13.36 1.56
C ALA A 65 -2.82 -14.86 1.41
N THR A 66 -1.67 -15.31 1.89
CA THR A 66 -1.27 -16.72 1.85
C THR A 66 -2.15 -17.58 2.78
N MET A 67 -2.55 -17.04 3.93
CA MET A 67 -3.42 -17.73 4.90
C MET A 67 -4.91 -17.72 4.50
N ARG A 68 -5.28 -17.00 3.42
CA ARG A 68 -6.67 -16.84 2.97
C ARG A 68 -7.41 -18.18 2.78
N ILE A 69 -6.74 -19.23 2.32
CA ILE A 69 -7.36 -20.55 2.12
C ILE A 69 -7.92 -21.08 3.45
N GLN A 70 -7.22 -20.88 4.57
CA GLN A 70 -7.70 -21.29 5.89
C GLN A 70 -8.76 -20.34 6.47
N LEU A 71 -8.97 -19.17 5.86
CA LEU A 71 -9.92 -18.15 6.29
C LEU A 71 -11.21 -18.16 5.45
N GLN A 72 -11.45 -19.21 4.67
CA GLN A 72 -12.71 -19.36 3.93
C GLN A 72 -13.90 -19.52 4.90
N GLY A 73 -14.97 -18.74 4.68
CA GLY A 73 -16.17 -18.76 5.52
C GLY A 73 -16.12 -17.83 6.74
N VAL A 74 -15.05 -17.05 6.90
CA VAL A 74 -14.94 -16.02 7.94
C VAL A 74 -15.80 -14.81 7.59
N ALA A 75 -16.32 -14.12 8.62
CA ALA A 75 -17.17 -12.94 8.45
C ALA A 75 -16.42 -11.79 7.76
N ASP A 76 -17.16 -11.03 6.94
CA ASP A 76 -16.65 -9.83 6.29
C ASP A 76 -16.18 -8.79 7.33
N GLY A 77 -15.08 -8.11 7.04
CA GLY A 77 -14.46 -7.13 7.94
C GLY A 77 -13.57 -7.73 9.04
N THR A 78 -13.33 -9.05 9.01
CA THR A 78 -12.45 -9.68 10.00
C THR A 78 -11.03 -9.14 9.90
N VAL A 79 -10.54 -8.54 10.99
CA VAL A 79 -9.17 -8.05 11.11
C VAL A 79 -8.22 -9.21 11.39
N VAL A 80 -7.25 -9.41 10.50
CA VAL A 80 -6.24 -10.47 10.58
C VAL A 80 -5.01 -9.99 11.34
N LYS A 81 -4.60 -8.73 11.12
CA LYS A 81 -3.40 -8.15 11.72
C LYS A 81 -3.55 -6.64 11.87
N LYS A 82 -2.92 -6.10 12.90
CA LYS A 82 -2.82 -4.65 13.15
C LYS A 82 -1.35 -4.27 13.24
N LEU A 83 -0.97 -3.22 12.51
CA LEU A 83 0.37 -2.65 12.54
C LEU A 83 0.28 -1.29 13.21
N VAL A 84 1.09 -1.08 14.24
CA VAL A 84 1.12 0.19 14.99
C VAL A 84 2.27 1.09 14.52
N PRO A 85 2.08 2.42 14.54
CA PRO A 85 3.17 3.38 14.33
C PRO A 85 4.34 3.14 15.27
N ASN A 86 5.56 3.23 14.72
CA ASN A 86 6.79 3.18 15.48
C ASN A 86 7.88 4.03 14.83
N ARG A 87 9.09 4.04 15.41
CA ARG A 87 10.21 4.87 14.92
C ARG A 87 10.85 4.32 13.64
N GLN A 88 10.54 3.09 13.26
CA GLN A 88 11.15 2.38 12.14
C GLN A 88 10.24 2.39 10.89
N ASN A 89 8.92 2.52 11.06
CA ASN A 89 7.96 2.58 9.95
C ASN A 89 7.49 4.02 9.66
N CYS A 90 6.69 4.17 8.60
CA CYS A 90 6.11 5.47 8.22
C CYS A 90 4.62 5.57 8.57
N LEU A 91 4.07 4.67 9.39
CA LEU A 91 2.65 4.69 9.69
C LEU A 91 2.31 5.93 10.54
N ALA A 92 1.32 6.70 10.12
CA ALA A 92 0.79 7.83 10.89
C ALA A 92 -0.22 7.37 11.95
N GLU A 93 -0.95 6.29 11.68
CA GLU A 93 -1.95 5.66 12.56
C GLU A 93 -1.88 4.13 12.48
N GLU A 94 -2.70 3.44 13.29
CA GLU A 94 -2.81 1.98 13.23
C GLU A 94 -3.34 1.53 11.86
N SER A 95 -2.59 0.64 11.20
CA SER A 95 -2.98 0.05 9.92
C SER A 95 -3.53 -1.36 10.14
N ALA A 96 -4.77 -1.59 9.73
CA ALA A 96 -5.43 -2.89 9.83
C ALA A 96 -5.36 -3.65 8.50
N VAL A 97 -4.95 -4.92 8.57
CA VAL A 97 -5.10 -5.90 7.49
C VAL A 97 -6.36 -6.71 7.77
N TYR A 98 -7.29 -6.75 6.83
CA TYR A 98 -8.59 -7.35 7.01
C TYR A 98 -9.08 -8.09 5.77
N LEU A 99 -10.01 -9.02 5.99
CA LEU A 99 -10.74 -9.70 4.93
C LEU A 99 -11.99 -8.91 4.60
N SER A 100 -12.17 -8.61 3.32
CA SER A 100 -13.39 -7.98 2.81
C SER A 100 -13.66 -8.46 1.39
N GLU A 101 -14.91 -8.86 1.14
CA GLU A 101 -15.41 -9.33 -0.16
C GLU A 101 -14.58 -10.51 -0.71
N GLY A 102 -14.13 -11.38 0.20
CA GLY A 102 -13.27 -12.50 -0.16
C GLY A 102 -11.87 -12.11 -0.63
N THR A 103 -11.41 -10.88 -0.39
CA THR A 103 -10.05 -10.42 -0.67
C THR A 103 -9.38 -9.88 0.60
N VAL A 104 -8.05 -9.83 0.61
CA VAL A 104 -7.30 -9.21 1.70
C VAL A 104 -7.06 -7.74 1.35
N LYS A 105 -7.45 -6.84 2.24
CA LYS A 105 -7.27 -5.39 2.12
C LYS A 105 -6.48 -4.86 3.32
N GLN A 106 -5.79 -3.74 3.13
CA GLN A 106 -5.09 -3.02 4.18
C GLN A 106 -5.24 -1.52 3.97
N ASP A 107 -5.78 -0.83 4.98
CA ASP A 107 -5.85 0.63 4.99
C ASP A 107 -4.60 1.20 5.64
N VAL A 108 -4.01 2.22 5.02
CA VAL A 108 -2.69 2.75 5.37
C VAL A 108 -2.69 4.26 5.31
N VAL A 109 -2.21 4.90 6.37
CA VAL A 109 -1.83 6.32 6.34
C VAL A 109 -0.33 6.42 6.58
N LEU A 110 0.38 6.98 5.60
CA LEU A 110 1.82 7.16 5.64
C LEU A 110 2.17 8.61 5.94
N ARG A 111 2.95 8.85 6.99
CA ARG A 111 3.61 10.14 7.24
C ARG A 111 4.85 10.25 6.36
N LEU A 112 4.90 11.30 5.55
CA LEU A 112 6.04 11.54 4.67
C LEU A 112 7.28 11.96 5.47
N ARG A 113 8.43 11.46 5.04
CA ARG A 113 9.77 11.82 5.54
C ARG A 113 10.44 12.78 4.57
N ASN A 114 11.49 13.45 5.03
CA ASN A 114 12.27 14.42 4.23
C ASN A 114 11.41 15.56 3.66
N VAL A 115 10.37 15.93 4.39
CA VAL A 115 9.44 17.01 4.08
C VAL A 115 8.89 17.58 5.40
N GLU A 116 8.53 18.85 5.41
CA GLU A 116 8.05 19.57 6.60
C GLU A 116 6.64 19.14 7.02
N CYS A 117 5.80 18.69 6.09
CA CYS A 117 4.47 18.17 6.35
C CYS A 117 3.98 17.30 5.20
N GLY A 118 3.00 16.45 5.48
CA GLY A 118 2.33 15.64 4.48
C GLY A 118 2.08 14.22 4.94
N GLU A 119 0.87 13.76 4.67
CA GLU A 119 0.47 12.37 4.81
C GLU A 119 -0.15 11.88 3.51
N VAL A 120 -0.02 10.60 3.22
CA VAL A 120 -0.64 9.96 2.06
C VAL A 120 -1.49 8.79 2.56
N GLU A 121 -2.77 8.82 2.19
CA GLU A 121 -3.72 7.76 2.47
C GLU A 121 -3.78 6.79 1.29
N LEU A 122 -3.59 5.51 1.59
CA LEU A 122 -3.55 4.42 0.62
C LEU A 122 -4.48 3.29 1.08
N GLN A 123 -5.00 2.53 0.13
CA GLN A 123 -5.54 1.20 0.37
C GLN A 123 -4.79 0.19 -0.49
N LEU A 124 -4.32 -0.88 0.13
CA LEU A 124 -3.75 -2.03 -0.56
C LEU A 124 -4.81 -3.12 -0.67
N GLN A 125 -4.85 -3.81 -1.81
CA GLN A 125 -5.68 -4.99 -2.02
C GLN A 125 -4.84 -6.08 -2.69
N TRP A 126 -4.89 -7.29 -2.15
CA TRP A 126 -4.30 -8.46 -2.79
C TRP A 126 -5.19 -8.97 -3.92
N ILE A 127 -4.58 -9.28 -5.07
CA ILE A 127 -5.23 -9.87 -6.23
C ILE A 127 -4.51 -11.17 -6.58
N ASP A 128 -5.25 -12.28 -6.50
CA ASP A 128 -4.78 -13.58 -6.92
C ASP A 128 -4.67 -13.66 -8.45
N ILE A 129 -3.55 -14.19 -8.96
CA ILE A 129 -3.41 -14.51 -10.38
C ILE A 129 -3.71 -16.01 -10.56
N PRO A 130 -4.77 -16.38 -11.30
CA PRO A 130 -5.05 -17.79 -11.59
C PRO A 130 -3.84 -18.49 -12.25
N GLY A 131 -3.46 -19.67 -11.74
CA GLY A 131 -2.32 -20.43 -12.26
C GLY A 131 -0.94 -19.95 -11.79
N SER A 132 -0.88 -18.94 -10.92
CA SER A 132 0.34 -18.55 -10.22
C SER A 132 0.58 -19.46 -9.00
N LYS A 133 1.85 -19.68 -8.63
CA LYS A 133 2.21 -20.56 -7.51
C LYS A 133 1.95 -19.95 -6.11
N GLY A 134 1.37 -18.75 -6.03
CA GLY A 134 1.57 -17.84 -4.90
C GLY A 134 0.55 -17.84 -3.76
N ALA A 135 -0.60 -18.49 -3.90
CA ALA A 135 -1.56 -18.60 -2.80
C ALA A 135 -2.39 -19.90 -2.84
N SER A 136 -2.20 -20.74 -3.86
CA SER A 136 -2.86 -22.03 -4.01
C SER A 136 -1.83 -23.15 -4.05
N GLY A 137 -1.48 -23.70 -2.89
CA GLY A 137 -0.69 -24.93 -2.81
C GLY A 137 0.49 -24.87 -1.84
N PHE A 138 0.18 -24.98 -0.57
CA PHE A 138 0.81 -25.93 0.34
C PHE A 138 -0.29 -26.73 1.04
#